data_AF-A0A941VRA7-F1
#
_entry.id   AF-A0A941VRA7-F1
#
_cell.length_a   1.000
_cell.length_b   1.000
_cell.length_c   1.000
_cell.angle_alpha   90.00
_cell.angle_beta   90.00
_cell.angle_gamma   90.00
#
_symmetry.space_group_name_H-M   'P 1'
#
loop_
_entity.id
_entity.type
_entity.pdbx_description
1 polymer ?
#
loop_
_entity_poly.entity_id
_entity_poly.type
_entity_poly.pdbx_seq_one_letter_code
_entity_poly.pdbx_strand_id
1 'polypeptide(L)'
;VLAFLKNTFDPQDVTVSLMAQYRPLYGADRHALIGTVVDRREYERIKQAFIDAGFEGFYQEPEKLDTAFIIDFKQRKEEPLTG
;
A
#
# COMPACT_ATOMS: atom_id res chain seq x y z
N VAL A 1 -15.77 4.86 -0.01
CA VAL A 1 -15.02 5.65 0.98
C VAL A 1 -14.79 7.09 0.52
N LEU A 2 -14.09 7.35 -0.60
CA LEU A 2 -13.84 8.72 -1.08
C LEU A 2 -15.11 9.60 -1.15
N ALA A 3 -16.19 9.11 -1.76
CA ALA A 3 -17.46 9.84 -1.83
C ALA A 3 -18.05 10.18 -0.45
N PHE A 4 -17.90 9.28 0.53
CA PHE A 4 -18.34 9.53 1.90
C PHE A 4 -17.50 10.63 2.55
N LEU A 5 -16.17 10.58 2.41
CA LEU A 5 -15.26 11.59 2.96
C LEU A 5 -15.57 12.98 2.39
N LYS A 6 -15.71 13.10 1.06
CA LYS A 6 -16.06 14.36 0.38
C LYS A 6 -17.38 14.97 0.86
N ASN A 7 -18.35 14.13 1.20
CA ASN A 7 -19.68 14.60 1.60
C ASN A 7 -19.78 14.93 3.09
N THR A 8 -18.79 14.50 3.88
CA THR A 8 -18.86 14.56 5.34
C THR A 8 -17.87 15.57 5.94
N PHE A 9 -16.73 15.79 5.28
CA PHE A 9 -15.64 16.63 5.77
C PHE A 9 -15.18 17.64 4.73
N ASP A 10 -14.65 18.77 5.17
CA ASP A 10 -13.80 19.61 4.33
C ASP A 10 -12.50 18.82 4.03
N PRO A 11 -12.09 18.68 2.75
CA PRO A 11 -10.85 17.98 2.42
C PRO A 11 -9.60 18.51 3.12
N GLN A 12 -9.57 19.80 3.49
CA GLN A 12 -8.43 20.40 4.20
C GLN A 12 -8.38 20.04 5.70
N ASP A 13 -9.50 19.60 6.28
CA ASP A 13 -9.57 19.17 7.68
C ASP A 13 -9.16 17.70 7.86
N VAL A 14 -8.99 16.94 6.77
CA VAL A 14 -8.70 15.50 6.80
C VAL A 14 -7.39 15.19 6.10
N THR A 15 -6.41 14.73 6.87
CA THR A 15 -5.17 14.18 6.32
C THR A 15 -5.35 12.70 5.98
N VAL A 16 -5.10 12.31 4.73
CA VAL A 16 -5.22 10.93 4.27
C VAL A 16 -3.86 10.24 4.24
N SER A 17 -3.79 9.00 4.71
CA SER A 17 -2.64 8.12 4.53
C SER A 17 -3.06 6.93 3.66
N LEU A 18 -2.74 6.99 2.37
CA LEU A 18 -3.09 5.95 1.41
C LEU A 18 -1.92 4.97 1.25
N MET A 19 -2.08 3.78 1.83
CA MET A 19 -1.08 2.71 1.75
C MET A 19 -1.31 1.85 0.50
N ALA A 20 -0.24 1.54 -0.22
CA ALA A 20 -0.21 0.42 -1.15
C ALA A 20 -0.04 -0.83 -0.27
N GLN A 21 -1.03 -1.73 -0.28
CA GLN A 21 -1.07 -2.89 0.60
C GLN A 21 0.29 -3.61 0.67
N TYR A 22 0.71 -3.99 1.89
CA TYR A 22 1.95 -4.73 2.10
C TYR A 22 2.00 -5.97 1.21
N ARG A 23 3.21 -6.32 0.72
CA ARG A 23 3.40 -7.56 -0.02
C ARG A 23 3.02 -8.75 0.87
N PRO A 24 2.09 -9.62 0.44
CA PRO A 24 1.71 -10.81 1.19
C PRO A 24 2.95 -11.68 1.46
N LEU A 25 3.22 -11.97 2.74
CA LEU A 25 4.37 -12.78 3.16
C LEU A 25 3.94 -14.20 3.51
N TYR A 26 4.82 -15.17 3.28
CA TYR A 26 4.77 -16.53 3.83
C TYR A 26 3.38 -17.22 3.81
N GLY A 27 2.97 -17.77 2.67
CA GLY A 27 1.73 -18.53 2.56
C GLY A 27 0.47 -17.69 2.48
N ALA A 28 0.56 -16.36 2.60
CA ALA A 28 -0.57 -15.45 2.38
C ALA A 28 -1.13 -15.53 0.96
N ASP A 29 -0.30 -15.91 -0.02
CA ASP A 29 -0.71 -16.26 -1.39
C ASP A 29 -1.72 -17.42 -1.45
N ARG A 30 -1.76 -18.27 -0.41
CA ARG A 30 -2.73 -19.38 -0.27
C ARG A 30 -4.09 -18.92 0.26
N HIS A 31 -4.21 -17.65 0.67
CA HIS A 31 -5.41 -17.07 1.26
C HIS A 31 -5.88 -15.88 0.44
N ALA A 32 -6.90 -16.08 -0.40
CA ALA A 32 -7.37 -15.10 -1.39
C ALA A 32 -7.70 -13.70 -0.82
N LEU A 33 -8.08 -13.58 0.46
CA LEU A 33 -8.43 -12.30 1.08
C LEU A 33 -7.23 -11.44 1.49
N ILE A 34 -6.06 -12.06 1.69
CA ILE A 34 -4.84 -11.40 2.19
C ILE A 34 -3.65 -11.58 1.24
N GLY A 35 -3.78 -12.44 0.24
CA GLY A 35 -2.79 -12.72 -0.79
C GLY A 35 -2.87 -11.81 -2.01
N THR A 36 -3.85 -10.90 -2.05
CA THR A 36 -4.00 -9.95 -3.16
C THR A 36 -3.07 -8.76 -2.98
N VAL A 37 -2.34 -8.45 -4.05
CA VAL A 37 -1.58 -7.19 -4.16
C VAL A 37 -2.46 -6.21 -4.94
N VAL A 38 -2.50 -4.96 -4.49
CA VAL A 38 -3.17 -3.89 -5.25
C VAL A 38 -2.40 -3.65 -6.53
N ASP A 39 -3.07 -3.73 -7.68
CA ASP A 39 -2.45 -3.41 -8.96
C ASP A 39 -1.95 -1.96 -8.97
N ARG A 40 -0.76 -1.74 -9.54
CA ARG A 40 -0.14 -0.41 -9.54
C ARG A 40 -0.98 0.63 -10.26
N ARG A 41 -1.61 0.28 -11.40
CA ARG A 41 -2.45 1.21 -12.15
C ARG A 41 -3.72 1.53 -11.38
N GLU A 42 -4.27 0.53 -10.70
CA GLU A 42 -5.41 0.73 -9.82
C GLU A 42 -5.09 1.65 -8.65
N TYR A 43 -3.96 1.44 -7.98
CA TYR A 43 -3.48 2.30 -6.90
C TYR A 43 -3.32 3.75 -7.36
N GLU A 44 -2.60 3.98 -8.47
CA GLU A 44 -2.38 5.33 -8.99
C GLU A 44 -3.69 6.02 -9.39
N ARG A 45 -4.64 5.30 -9.97
CA ARG A 45 -5.98 5.83 -10.27
C ARG A 45 -6.71 6.26 -8.99
N ILE A 46 -6.64 5.47 -7.92
CA ILE A 46 -7.28 5.80 -6.63
C ILE A 46 -6.59 7.02 -6.01
N LYS A 47 -5.26 7.03 -5.95
CA LYS A 47 -4.46 8.15 -5.47
C LYS A 47 -4.83 9.45 -6.19
N GLN A 48 -4.89 9.43 -7.52
CA GLN A 48 -5.27 10.60 -8.30
C GLN A 48 -6.68 11.08 -7.94
N ALA A 49 -7.64 10.17 -7.73
CA ALA A 49 -8.99 10.55 -7.33
C ALA A 49 -9.05 11.23 -5.94
N PHE A 50 -8.16 10.87 -5.01
CA PHE A 50 -8.05 11.57 -3.72
C PHE A 50 -7.43 12.96 -3.87
N ILE A 51 -6.38 13.09 -4.69
CA ILE A 51 -5.74 14.37 -5.00
C ILE A 51 -6.72 15.32 -5.70
N ASP A 52 -7.44 14.84 -6.71
CA ASP A 52 -8.44 15.61 -7.45
C ASP A 52 -9.62 16.04 -6.57
N ALA A 53 -9.85 15.31 -5.47
CA ALA A 53 -10.85 15.65 -4.47
C ALA A 53 -10.34 16.66 -3.42
N GLY A 54 -9.09 17.11 -3.51
CA GLY A 54 -8.50 18.10 -2.63
C GLY A 54 -7.94 17.54 -1.32
N PHE A 55 -7.86 16.22 -1.16
CA PHE A 55 -7.29 15.62 0.06
C PHE A 55 -5.76 15.68 0.03
N GLU A 56 -5.19 16.18 1.11
CA GLU A 56 -3.75 16.16 1.34
C GLU A 56 -3.34 14.98 2.22
N GLY A 57 -2.04 14.68 2.22
CA GLY A 57 -1.45 13.69 3.13
C GLY A 57 -0.40 12.82 2.47
N PHE A 58 -0.28 11.59 2.96
CA PHE A 58 0.77 10.66 2.57
C PHE A 58 0.23 9.63 1.57
N TYR A 59 0.83 9.62 0.38
CA TYR A 59 0.57 8.64 -0.66
C TYR A 59 1.81 7.77 -0.83
N GLN A 60 1.69 6.49 -0.50
CA GLN A 60 2.80 5.56 -0.63
C GLN A 60 3.18 5.36 -2.09
N GLU A 61 4.48 5.37 -2.39
CA GLU A 61 5.00 5.03 -3.71
C GLU A 61 5.08 3.50 -3.84
N PRO A 62 4.30 2.86 -4.74
CA PRO A 62 4.34 1.40 -4.90
C PRO A 62 5.72 0.87 -5.31
N GLU A 63 6.56 1.70 -5.93
CA GLU A 63 7.93 1.39 -6.31
C GLU A 63 8.85 1.23 -5.10
N LYS A 64 8.51 1.87 -3.98
CA LYS A 64 9.20 1.76 -2.69
C LYS A 64 8.74 0.56 -1.86
N LEU A 65 7.86 -0.31 -2.39
CA LEU A 65 7.61 -1.64 -1.82
C LEU A 65 8.84 -2.53 -2.08
N ASP A 66 9.93 -2.19 -1.38
CA ASP A 66 11.24 -2.80 -1.48
C ASP A 66 11.21 -4.22 -0.90
N THR A 67 11.81 -5.14 -1.64
CA THR A 67 12.00 -6.53 -1.19
C THR A 67 13.26 -6.68 -0.34
N ALA A 68 14.09 -5.65 -0.19
CA ALA A 68 15.33 -5.69 0.59
C ALA A 68 15.11 -6.11 2.06
N PHE A 69 13.93 -5.80 2.63
CA PHE A 69 13.56 -6.19 3.99
C PHE A 69 12.70 -7.47 4.05
N ILE A 70 12.40 -8.09 2.90
CA ILE A 70 11.71 -9.37 2.86
C ILE A 70 12.74 -10.46 3.10
N ILE A 71 12.65 -11.08 4.27
CA ILE A 71 13.43 -12.28 4.59
C ILE A 71 12.96 -13.40 3.66
N ASP A 72 13.80 -13.80 2.71
CA ASP A 72 13.57 -14.98 1.91
C ASP A 72 13.86 -16.23 2.75
N PHE A 73 12.83 -16.76 3.41
CA PHE A 73 12.92 -17.99 4.21
C PHE A 73 13.21 -19.26 3.36
N LYS A 74 13.23 -19.16 2.03
CA LYS A 74 13.59 -20.25 1.10
C LYS A 74 15.05 -20.14 0.63
N GLN A 75 15.60 -18.93 0.53
CA GLN A 75 17.04 -18.72 0.51
C GLN A 75 17.62 -19.03 1.90
N ARG A 76 18.87 -19.51 1.91
CA ARG A 76 19.42 -20.32 2.99
C ARG A 76 19.43 -19.60 4.34
N LYS A 77 19.07 -20.35 5.39
CA LYS A 77 19.10 -20.00 6.82
C LYS A 77 20.49 -19.60 7.38
N GLU A 78 21.53 -19.62 6.54
CA GLU A 78 22.94 -19.49 6.93
C GLU A 78 23.54 -18.11 6.62
N GLU A 79 22.85 -17.27 5.83
CA GLU A 79 23.35 -15.92 5.52
C GLU A 79 22.90 -14.93 6.61
N PRO A 80 23.82 -14.16 7.22
CA PRO A 80 23.46 -13.14 8.20
C PRO A 80 22.64 -12.03 7.54
N LEU A 81 21.58 -11.59 8.22
CA LEU A 81 20.78 -10.44 7.83
C LEU A 81 21.63 -9.16 7.99
N THR A 82 22.50 -8.85 7.04
CA THR A 82 23.21 -7.58 6.99
C THR A 82 22.36 -6.59 6.22
N GLY A 83 21.74 -5.66 6.95
CA GLY A 83 21.16 -4.43 6.40
C GLY A 83 22.22 -3.40 6.06
#